data_AF-A0A9P0PSF8-F1
#
_entry.id   AF-A0A9P0PSF8-F1
#
_cell.length_a   1.000
_cell.length_b   1.000
_cell.length_c   1.000
_cell.angle_alpha   90.00
_cell.angle_beta   90.00
_cell.angle_gamma   90.00
#
_symmetry.space_group_name_H-M   'P 1'
#
loop_
_entity.id
_entity.type
_entity.pdbx_description
1 polymer ?
#
loop_
_entity_poly.entity_id
_entity_poly.type
_entity_poly.pdbx_seq_one_letter_code
_entity_poly.pdbx_strand_id
1 'polypeptide(L)' 'MPPPPSQNSKIKEPIFVKSVIPKSRQQLLKWNGWGYTDSQFVVKVDEHKNIQVYFTGKR' A
#
# COMPACT_ATOMS: atom_id res chain seq x y z
N MET A 1 10.27 36.00 -39.88
CA MET A 1 9.51 35.35 -38.79
C MET A 1 10.21 35.65 -37.48
N PRO A 2 9.52 36.14 -36.43
CA PRO A 2 10.10 36.20 -35.10
C PRO A 2 10.26 34.77 -34.53
N PRO A 3 11.29 34.51 -33.71
CA PRO A 3 11.47 33.22 -33.06
C PRO A 3 10.31 32.94 -32.08
N PRO A 4 9.93 31.66 -31.89
CA PRO A 4 8.89 31.30 -30.94
C PRO A 4 9.27 31.71 -29.51
N PRO A 5 8.30 32.10 -28.68
CA PRO A 5 8.56 32.50 -27.30
C PRO A 5 9.22 31.34 -26.53
N SER A 6 10.38 31.63 -25.94
CA SER A 6 11.14 30.72 -25.10
C SER A 6 10.25 30.20 -23.96
N GLN A 7 10.03 28.88 -23.92
CA GLN A 7 9.26 28.26 -22.86
C GLN A 7 10.04 28.34 -21.55
N ASN A 8 9.63 29.29 -20.70
CA ASN A 8 10.10 29.41 -19.32
C ASN A 8 9.93 28.06 -18.61
N SER A 9 11.05 27.45 -18.24
CA SER A 9 11.13 26.28 -17.39
C SER A 9 10.64 26.64 -15.99
N LYS A 10 9.32 26.49 -15.74
CA LYS A 10 8.79 26.46 -14.37
C LYS A 10 9.43 25.28 -13.65
N ILE A 11 10.44 25.57 -12.84
CA ILE A 11 11.02 24.63 -11.89
C ILE A 11 9.87 24.13 -11.02
N LYS A 12 9.59 22.83 -11.10
CA LYS A 12 8.56 22.19 -10.29
C LYS A 12 9.06 22.18 -8.85
N GLU A 13 8.52 23.06 -8.02
CA GLU A 13 8.77 23.01 -6.58
C GLU A 13 8.45 21.61 -6.03
N PRO A 14 9.19 21.12 -5.02
CA PRO A 14 9.00 19.78 -4.49
C PRO A 14 7.58 19.62 -3.91
N ILE A 15 6.84 18.64 -4.41
CA ILE A 15 5.51 18.29 -3.89
C ILE A 15 5.68 17.53 -2.57
N PHE A 16 5.37 18.17 -1.45
CA PHE A 16 5.38 17.54 -0.14
C PHE A 16 4.10 16.73 0.09
N VAL A 17 4.17 15.42 -0.17
CA VAL A 17 3.06 14.49 0.10
C VAL A 17 3.10 14.04 1.55
N LYS A 18 2.09 14.42 2.35
CA LYS A 18 1.86 13.83 3.68
C LYS A 18 1.08 12.54 3.52
N SER A 19 1.76 11.38 3.53
CA SER A 19 1.11 10.07 3.51
C SER A 19 0.94 9.52 4.92
N VAL A 20 -0.22 8.91 5.18
CA VAL A 20 -0.45 8.09 6.39
C VAL A 20 0.26 6.73 6.33
N ILE A 21 0.68 6.33 5.13
CA ILE A 21 1.46 5.11 4.92
C ILE A 21 2.94 5.42 5.22
N PRO A 22 3.62 4.62 6.05
CA PRO A 22 5.01 4.85 6.41
C PRO A 22 5.94 4.75 5.19
N LYS A 23 7.10 5.41 5.26
CA LYS A 23 8.13 5.38 4.21
C LYS A 23 8.57 3.95 3.90
N SER A 24 8.77 3.12 4.92
CA SER A 24 8.99 1.67 4.76
C SER A 24 7.67 0.94 4.86
N ARG A 25 7.04 0.68 3.72
CA ARG A 25 5.69 0.08 3.64
C ARG A 25 5.63 -1.33 4.23
N GLN A 26 6.74 -2.07 4.23
CA GLN A 26 6.82 -3.44 4.75
C GLN A 26 6.50 -3.54 6.25
N GLN A 27 6.62 -2.43 6.99
CA GLN A 27 6.23 -2.37 8.41
C GLN A 27 4.72 -2.53 8.61
N LEU A 28 3.91 -2.22 7.59
CA LEU A 28 2.46 -2.15 7.67
C LEU A 28 1.76 -3.05 6.65
N LEU A 29 2.33 -3.18 5.45
CA LEU A 29 1.77 -3.91 4.32
C LEU A 29 2.62 -5.14 4.01
N LYS A 30 1.98 -6.20 3.51
CA LYS A 30 2.69 -7.40 3.07
C LYS A 30 3.60 -7.07 1.89
N TRP A 31 4.83 -7.54 1.94
CA TRP A 31 5.81 -7.31 0.87
C TRP A 31 5.57 -8.21 -0.36
N ASN A 32 4.94 -9.36 -0.14
CA ASN A 32 4.70 -10.43 -1.12
C ASN A 32 3.21 -10.63 -1.43
N GLY A 33 2.37 -9.64 -1.14
CA GLY A 33 0.93 -9.81 -1.30
C GLY A 33 0.16 -8.52 -1.09
N TRP A 34 -1.14 -8.67 -0.93
CA TRP A 34 -2.05 -7.54 -0.80
C TRP A 34 -2.39 -7.22 0.66
N GLY A 35 -2.55 -5.94 0.94
CA GLY A 35 -3.11 -5.42 2.19
C GLY A 35 -2.15 -5.42 3.37
N TYR A 36 -2.74 -5.26 4.55
CA TYR A 36 -2.04 -5.17 5.81
C TYR A 36 -1.50 -6.52 6.27
N THR A 37 -0.37 -6.51 6.96
CA THR A 37 0.27 -7.73 7.48
C THR A 37 -0.60 -8.50 8.46
N ASP A 38 -1.50 -7.82 9.17
CA ASP A 38 -2.44 -8.39 10.15
C ASP A 38 -3.73 -8.97 9.54
N SER A 39 -4.01 -8.66 8.27
CA SER A 39 -5.24 -9.05 7.58
C SER A 39 -5.01 -10.21 6.61
N GLN A 40 -5.41 -11.42 6.97
CA GLN A 40 -5.30 -12.60 6.12
C GLN A 40 -6.38 -13.65 6.41
N PHE A 41 -6.67 -14.49 5.43
CA PHE A 41 -7.45 -15.69 5.66
C PHE A 41 -6.55 -16.79 6.23
N VAL A 42 -7.01 -17.43 7.30
CA VAL A 42 -6.36 -18.60 7.90
C VAL A 42 -7.35 -19.76 7.90
N VAL A 43 -6.83 -20.95 7.58
CA VAL A 43 -7.60 -22.18 7.61
C VAL A 43 -7.30 -22.90 8.92
N LYS A 44 -8.33 -23.24 9.68
CA LYS A 44 -8.21 -24.07 10.89
C LYS A 44 -9.04 -25.34 10.70
N VAL A 45 -8.51 -26.42 11.24
CA VAL A 45 -9.18 -27.72 11.25
C VAL A 45 -9.59 -28.01 12.68
N ASP A 46 -10.88 -28.22 12.91
CA ASP A 46 -11.39 -28.60 14.23
C ASP A 46 -11.09 -30.05 14.58
N GLU A 47 -11.30 -30.42 15.84
CA GLU A 47 -11.13 -31.81 16.34
C GLU A 47 -11.95 -32.84 15.54
N HIS A 48 -13.08 -32.41 14.96
CA HIS A 48 -13.94 -33.21 14.09
C HIS A 48 -13.52 -33.22 12.60
N LYS A 49 -12.32 -32.71 12.27
CA LYS A 49 -11.79 -32.57 10.89
C LYS A 49 -12.59 -31.65 9.97
N ASN A 50 -13.41 -30.76 10.54
CA ASN A 50 -14.08 -29.73 9.76
C ASN A 50 -13.10 -28.60 9.43
N ILE A 51 -13.18 -28.08 8.21
CA ILE A 51 -12.34 -26.98 7.73
C ILE A 51 -13.11 -25.68 7.93
N GLN A 52 -12.55 -24.77 8.73
CA GLN A 52 -13.10 -23.43 8.93
C GLN A 52 -12.10 -22.37 8.46
N VAL A 53 -12.61 -21.37 7.74
CA VAL A 53 -11.82 -20.26 7.22
C VAL A 53 -12.15 -19.01 8.02
N TYR A 54 -11.14 -18.38 8.61
CA TYR A 54 -11.30 -17.16 9.40
C TYR A 54 -10.46 -16.03 8.82
N PHE A 55 -10.98 -14.80 8.88
CA PHE A 55 -10.22 -13.62 8.54
C PHE A 55 -9.59 -13.02 9.80
N THR A 56 -8.28 -12.78 9.77
CA THR A 56 -7.53 -12.21 10.89
C THR A 56 -7.54 -10.68 10.85
N GLY A 57 -7.22 -10.08 11.99
CA GLY A 57 -7.17 -8.63 12.17
C GLY A 57 -8.41 -8.08 12.88
N LYS A 58 -8.32 -6.82 13.32
CA LYS A 58 -9.40 -6.08 13.99
C LYS A 58 -9.66 -4.73 13.31
N ARG A 59 -9.41 -4.66 12.01
CA ARG A 59 -9.56 -3.45 11.21
C ARG A 59 -10.98 -3.30 10.70
#